data_AF-A0A3N5S581-F1
#
_entry.id   AF-A0A3N5S581-F1
#
_cell.length_a   1.000
_cell.length_b   1.000
_cell.length_c   1.000
_cell.angle_alpha   90.00
_cell.angle_beta   90.00
_cell.angle_gamma   90.00
#
_symmetry.space_group_name_H-M   'P 1'
#
loop_
_entity.id
_entity.type
_entity.pdbx_description
1 polymer ?
#
loop_
_entity_poly.entity_id
_entity_poly.type
_entity_poly.pdbx_seq_one_letter_code
_entity_poly.pdbx_strand_id
1 'polypeptide(L)'
;MITKQKTTVKQTAEIILAILFILSIIITVQVAVDPTVQSMAVDSGLFAYCGQRIVSGELLYRDCWDNKPPGVYYLNAFAILLGGSSHWSIWVFQTLWVAITAFVFFLVIRKIWGSPIAFFTTGIFLLTLLSPGIYQSGNLSESYTLVFIILIFAALYSFLLHQNRFSLVGIGFFTACAFLLKPTYMMAGIAAILTVFITTVQKRNFRWSIFNILVILLSVFIPPLLVASYWISQDAFKELWFAVFTNNRLYIQQSFSMQSMIGTARKLLIEQPLASLTAFTLAGLIAFYSQNWRKLGSILLARINSRQAGTEGSLQDDARHWLMVMVSITVGLDVLMTAISGKNFGHYFQVPLVSMTIGCAYLFSTIIQSVRKSSLHNSHHLAVLSFILVLLVPWSVEVIENQVPGRAKISAFFNQGDIRSYQMSPIEEYIFQNSNPNESVLIWGYDPTIYFVTGMRSPTRFIFLDHLFTPIPKKINGFGVFEAELEADPPGMIAVERDAYLGLLLFAENKMDICPSCSPDSLQGIEQFQEYVDHNYCKVTEISDWAIYKRMMDAP
;
A
#
# COMPACT_ATOMS: atom_id res chain seq x y z
N MET A 1 -10.80 44.78 -7.70
CA MET A 1 -11.07 43.70 -8.68
C MET A 1 -9.79 43.19 -9.36
N ILE A 2 -8.93 44.06 -9.90
CA ILE A 2 -7.70 43.67 -10.63
C ILE A 2 -6.73 42.83 -9.79
N THR A 3 -6.53 43.14 -8.51
CA THR A 3 -5.66 42.37 -7.60
C THR A 3 -6.20 40.97 -7.32
N LYS A 4 -7.50 40.86 -6.99
CA LYS A 4 -8.18 39.56 -6.80
C LYS A 4 -8.11 38.70 -8.05
N GLN A 5 -8.31 39.30 -9.23
CA GLN A 5 -8.21 38.63 -10.53
C GLN A 5 -6.77 38.14 -10.81
N LYS A 6 -5.74 38.96 -10.54
CA LYS A 6 -4.32 38.56 -10.66
C LYS A 6 -3.97 37.40 -9.71
N THR A 7 -4.49 37.41 -8.48
CA THR A 7 -4.28 36.32 -7.52
C THR A 7 -4.94 35.02 -8.00
N THR A 8 -6.17 35.08 -8.53
CA THR A 8 -6.87 33.91 -9.08
C THR A 8 -6.12 33.33 -10.28
N VAL A 9 -5.69 34.15 -11.24
CA VAL A 9 -4.92 33.69 -12.41
C VAL A 9 -3.62 32.98 -12.00
N LYS A 10 -2.88 33.56 -11.05
CA LYS A 10 -1.66 32.92 -10.52
C LYS A 10 -1.96 31.57 -9.85
N GLN A 11 -3.01 31.49 -9.07
CA GLN A 11 -3.41 30.23 -8.41
C GLN A 11 -3.80 29.16 -9.42
N THR A 12 -4.56 29.52 -10.47
CA THR A 12 -4.93 28.60 -11.55
C THR A 12 -3.70 28.11 -12.30
N ALA A 13 -2.78 29.02 -12.68
CA ALA A 13 -1.54 28.64 -13.35
C ALA A 13 -0.68 27.69 -12.51
N GLU A 14 -0.55 27.94 -11.19
CA GLU A 14 0.16 27.05 -10.28
C GLU A 14 -0.47 25.66 -10.20
N ILE A 15 -1.80 25.56 -10.20
CA ILE A 15 -2.51 24.27 -10.19
C ILE A 15 -2.29 23.51 -11.50
N ILE A 16 -2.39 24.19 -12.65
CA ILE A 16 -2.13 23.57 -13.95
C ILE A 16 -0.68 23.06 -14.00
N LEU A 17 0.28 23.87 -13.56
CA LEU A 17 1.69 23.47 -13.52
C LEU A 17 1.90 22.26 -12.60
N ALA A 18 1.22 22.20 -11.45
CA ALA A 18 1.28 21.05 -10.56
C ALA A 18 0.72 19.78 -11.20
N ILE A 19 -0.41 19.88 -11.91
CA ILE A 19 -0.99 18.76 -12.65
C ILE A 19 -0.02 18.28 -13.73
N LEU A 20 0.53 19.18 -14.55
CA LEU A 20 1.48 18.82 -15.60
C LEU A 20 2.76 18.19 -15.03
N PHE A 21 3.29 18.74 -13.94
CA PHE A 21 4.46 18.20 -13.24
C PHE A 21 4.19 16.78 -12.72
N ILE A 22 3.09 16.57 -12.02
CA ILE A 22 2.70 15.25 -11.48
C ILE A 22 2.50 14.24 -12.62
N LEU A 23 1.74 14.62 -13.65
CA LEU A 23 1.48 13.75 -14.79
C LEU A 23 2.76 13.40 -15.54
N SER A 24 3.70 14.34 -15.70
CA SER A 24 4.97 14.05 -16.37
C SER A 24 5.80 12.98 -15.64
N ILE A 25 5.85 13.02 -14.31
CA ILE A 25 6.57 12.03 -13.50
C ILE A 25 5.86 10.67 -13.60
N ILE A 26 4.54 10.66 -13.39
CA ILE A 26 3.76 9.43 -13.41
C ILE A 26 3.83 8.76 -14.77
N ILE A 27 3.58 9.48 -15.87
CA ILE A 27 3.63 8.92 -17.22
C ILE A 27 5.02 8.34 -17.51
N THR A 28 6.10 9.02 -17.11
CA THR A 28 7.47 8.52 -17.33
C THR A 28 7.68 7.15 -16.69
N VAL A 29 7.23 6.95 -15.45
CA VAL A 29 7.40 5.65 -14.77
C VAL A 29 6.38 4.62 -15.23
N GLN A 30 5.13 5.02 -15.46
CA GLN A 30 4.07 4.10 -15.85
C GLN A 30 4.32 3.47 -17.24
N VAL A 31 5.03 4.17 -18.14
CA VAL A 31 5.53 3.57 -19.39
C VAL A 31 6.53 2.43 -19.13
N ALA A 32 7.27 2.46 -18.03
CA ALA A 32 8.18 1.37 -17.67
C ALA A 32 7.46 0.14 -17.12
N VAL A 33 6.19 0.30 -16.70
CA VAL A 33 5.32 -0.73 -16.15
C VAL A 33 4.14 -1.00 -17.10
N ASP A 34 4.47 -1.26 -18.36
CA ASP A 34 3.50 -1.45 -19.43
C ASP A 34 2.64 -2.70 -19.20
N PRO A 35 1.30 -2.56 -19.02
CA PRO A 35 0.42 -3.69 -18.74
C PRO A 35 0.20 -4.61 -19.95
N THR A 36 0.70 -4.26 -21.15
CA THR A 36 0.62 -5.14 -22.32
C THR A 36 1.67 -6.24 -22.30
N VAL A 37 2.84 -6.00 -21.70
CA VAL A 37 3.96 -6.96 -21.70
C VAL A 37 4.27 -7.46 -20.29
N GLN A 38 4.05 -6.64 -19.26
CA GLN A 38 4.41 -6.99 -17.90
C GLN A 38 3.23 -7.63 -17.17
N SER A 39 3.43 -8.86 -16.67
CA SER A 39 2.48 -9.52 -15.78
C SER A 39 2.36 -8.80 -14.43
N MET A 40 1.24 -9.01 -13.75
CA MET A 40 0.97 -8.45 -12.43
C MET A 40 1.89 -9.10 -11.39
N ALA A 41 2.27 -8.32 -10.37
CA ALA A 41 2.86 -8.93 -9.18
C ALA A 41 1.82 -9.82 -8.48
N VAL A 42 2.28 -10.85 -7.79
CA VAL A 42 1.45 -11.86 -7.10
C VAL A 42 0.29 -11.26 -6.30
N ASP A 43 0.57 -10.30 -5.41
CA ASP A 43 -0.47 -9.62 -4.60
C ASP A 43 -1.49 -8.88 -5.48
N SER A 44 -1.00 -8.20 -6.52
CA SER A 44 -1.83 -7.46 -7.48
C SER A 44 -2.74 -8.40 -8.27
N GLY A 45 -2.21 -9.53 -8.76
CA GLY A 45 -2.97 -10.57 -9.45
C GLY A 45 -4.04 -11.18 -8.55
N LEU A 46 -3.72 -11.46 -7.29
CA LEU A 46 -4.68 -11.94 -6.30
C LEU A 46 -5.84 -10.94 -6.07
N PHE A 47 -5.53 -9.65 -5.92
CA PHE A 47 -6.56 -8.63 -5.73
C PHE A 47 -7.45 -8.47 -6.96
N ALA A 48 -6.87 -8.52 -8.15
CA ALA A 48 -7.58 -8.43 -9.41
C ALA A 48 -8.49 -9.64 -9.63
N TYR A 49 -7.98 -10.86 -9.41
CA TYR A 49 -8.78 -12.08 -9.52
C TYR A 49 -9.94 -12.11 -8.51
N CYS A 50 -9.68 -11.91 -7.22
CA CYS A 50 -10.76 -11.86 -6.24
C CYS A 50 -11.73 -10.69 -6.54
N GLY A 51 -11.25 -9.57 -7.09
CA GLY A 51 -12.09 -8.47 -7.58
C GLY A 51 -13.03 -8.90 -8.71
N GLN A 52 -12.53 -9.67 -9.68
CA GLN A 52 -13.32 -10.26 -10.77
C GLN A 52 -14.38 -11.23 -10.24
N ARG A 53 -14.03 -12.04 -9.23
CA ARG A 53 -14.99 -12.93 -8.54
C ARG A 53 -16.10 -12.15 -7.83
N ILE A 54 -15.75 -11.06 -7.14
CA ILE A 54 -16.73 -10.17 -6.51
C ILE A 54 -17.70 -9.58 -7.55
N VAL A 55 -17.20 -9.10 -8.69
CA VAL A 55 -18.06 -8.59 -9.78
C VAL A 55 -18.97 -9.68 -10.33
N SER A 56 -18.54 -10.94 -10.29
CA SER A 56 -19.32 -12.12 -10.71
C SER A 56 -20.35 -12.59 -9.67
N GLY A 57 -20.48 -11.90 -8.54
CA GLY A 57 -21.46 -12.20 -7.48
C GLY A 57 -20.93 -13.08 -6.35
N GLU A 58 -19.63 -13.38 -6.32
CA GLU A 58 -19.01 -14.13 -5.23
C GLU A 58 -18.64 -13.23 -4.03
N LEU A 59 -18.41 -13.86 -2.89
CA LEU A 59 -18.11 -13.20 -1.63
C LEU A 59 -16.69 -13.52 -1.15
N LEU A 60 -15.89 -12.47 -0.95
CA LEU A 60 -14.56 -12.56 -0.37
C LEU A 60 -14.58 -13.28 1.00
N TYR A 61 -13.54 -14.07 1.26
CA TYR A 61 -13.33 -15.03 2.36
C TYR A 61 -14.19 -16.29 2.32
N ARG A 62 -15.37 -16.24 1.69
CA ARG A 62 -16.16 -17.46 1.44
C ARG A 62 -15.67 -18.17 0.19
N ASP A 63 -15.56 -17.41 -0.91
CA ASP A 63 -15.32 -17.93 -2.25
C ASP A 63 -13.90 -17.58 -2.76
N CYS A 64 -13.26 -16.54 -2.20
CA CYS A 64 -11.87 -16.16 -2.47
C CYS A 64 -11.17 -15.79 -1.16
N TRP A 65 -10.20 -16.59 -0.71
CA TRP A 65 -9.57 -16.45 0.61
C TRP A 65 -8.26 -15.66 0.55
N ASP A 66 -8.14 -14.69 1.45
CA ASP A 66 -6.89 -14.02 1.81
C ASP A 66 -6.95 -13.46 3.24
N ASN A 67 -5.82 -13.03 3.79
CA ASN A 67 -5.71 -12.44 5.12
C ASN A 67 -5.77 -10.90 5.15
N LYS A 68 -5.87 -10.22 4.00
CA LYS A 68 -6.02 -8.77 3.95
C LYS A 68 -7.50 -8.36 4.15
N PRO A 69 -7.75 -7.20 4.79
CA PRO A 69 -9.07 -6.58 4.84
C PRO A 69 -9.71 -6.34 3.47
N PRO A 70 -11.05 -6.18 3.40
CA PRO A 70 -11.77 -6.24 2.13
C PRO A 70 -11.50 -5.05 1.20
N GLY A 71 -11.01 -3.91 1.70
CA GLY A 71 -10.94 -2.67 0.94
C GLY A 71 -10.18 -2.78 -0.38
N VAL A 72 -9.06 -3.50 -0.42
CA VAL A 72 -8.22 -3.60 -1.64
C VAL A 72 -8.91 -4.41 -2.75
N TYR A 73 -9.64 -5.45 -2.37
CA TYR A 73 -10.41 -6.30 -3.27
C TYR A 73 -11.58 -5.57 -3.89
N TYR A 74 -12.31 -4.78 -3.08
CA TYR A 74 -13.46 -4.02 -3.58
C TYR A 74 -13.04 -2.80 -4.41
N LEU A 75 -11.84 -2.25 -4.18
CA LEU A 75 -11.25 -1.27 -5.11
C LEU A 75 -10.92 -1.90 -6.46
N ASN A 76 -10.39 -3.12 -6.48
CA ASN A 76 -10.13 -3.87 -7.72
C ASN A 76 -11.45 -4.26 -8.41
N ALA A 77 -12.46 -4.73 -7.67
CA ALA A 77 -13.79 -5.00 -8.19
C ALA A 77 -14.41 -3.74 -8.81
N PHE A 78 -14.24 -2.57 -8.18
CA PHE A 78 -14.70 -1.29 -8.73
C PHE A 78 -13.95 -0.91 -10.02
N ALA A 79 -12.64 -1.10 -10.08
CA ALA A 79 -11.86 -0.88 -11.30
C ALA A 79 -12.34 -1.78 -12.46
N ILE A 80 -12.60 -3.05 -12.16
CA ILE A 80 -13.11 -4.04 -13.12
C ILE A 80 -14.54 -3.71 -13.57
N LEU A 81 -15.41 -3.24 -12.66
CA LEU A 81 -16.75 -2.80 -13.01
C LEU A 81 -16.75 -1.64 -14.03
N LEU A 82 -15.74 -0.75 -13.96
CA LEU A 82 -15.62 0.40 -14.85
C LEU A 82 -14.95 0.05 -16.20
N GLY A 83 -13.92 -0.79 -16.19
CA GLY A 83 -13.06 -1.05 -17.35
C GLY A 83 -13.16 -2.45 -17.96
N GLY A 84 -13.88 -3.38 -17.32
CA GLY A 84 -13.87 -4.81 -17.62
C GLY A 84 -12.70 -5.55 -16.93
N SER A 85 -12.69 -6.88 -17.00
CA SER A 85 -11.63 -7.72 -16.44
C SER A 85 -10.40 -7.71 -17.35
N SER A 86 -9.55 -6.69 -17.21
CA SER A 86 -8.31 -6.56 -17.98
C SER A 86 -7.19 -5.94 -17.16
N HIS A 87 -5.93 -6.21 -17.53
CA HIS A 87 -4.77 -5.53 -16.94
C HIS A 87 -4.86 -4.01 -17.07
N TRP A 88 -5.39 -3.51 -18.18
CA TRP A 88 -5.59 -2.08 -18.40
C TRP A 88 -6.55 -1.44 -17.41
N SER A 89 -7.62 -2.12 -17.03
CA SER A 89 -8.59 -1.60 -16.06
C SER A 89 -7.91 -1.34 -14.72
N ILE A 90 -7.10 -2.30 -14.25
CA ILE A 90 -6.36 -2.17 -12.99
C ILE A 90 -5.27 -1.11 -13.12
N TRP A 91 -4.50 -1.14 -14.21
CA TRP A 91 -3.40 -0.21 -14.46
C TRP A 91 -3.86 1.24 -14.57
N VAL A 92 -4.96 1.52 -15.29
CA VAL A 92 -5.53 2.87 -15.39
C VAL A 92 -6.05 3.33 -14.04
N PHE A 93 -6.77 2.45 -13.33
CA PHE A 93 -7.31 2.77 -12.02
C PHE A 93 -6.22 3.13 -11.01
N GLN A 94 -5.17 2.30 -10.88
CA GLN A 94 -4.05 2.61 -9.98
C GLN A 94 -3.32 3.89 -10.40
N THR A 95 -3.16 4.14 -11.70
CA THR A 95 -2.44 5.32 -12.21
C THR A 95 -3.20 6.60 -11.87
N LEU A 96 -4.52 6.59 -12.06
CA LEU A 96 -5.40 7.66 -11.64
C LEU A 96 -5.39 7.83 -10.11
N TRP A 97 -5.39 6.73 -9.36
CA TRP A 97 -5.34 6.77 -7.90
C TRP A 97 -4.06 7.42 -7.37
N VAL A 98 -2.90 7.05 -7.92
CA VAL A 98 -1.61 7.66 -7.57
C VAL A 98 -1.57 9.14 -7.98
N ALA A 99 -2.12 9.50 -9.15
CA ALA A 99 -2.21 10.90 -9.59
C ALA A 99 -3.08 11.74 -8.63
N ILE A 100 -4.25 11.22 -8.24
CA ILE A 100 -5.13 11.86 -7.26
C ILE A 100 -4.42 12.00 -5.92
N THR A 101 -3.79 10.93 -5.44
CA THR A 101 -3.03 10.91 -4.17
C THR A 101 -1.95 11.99 -4.16
N ALA A 102 -1.14 12.07 -5.21
CA ALA A 102 -0.07 13.06 -5.32
C ALA A 102 -0.61 14.49 -5.47
N PHE A 103 -1.73 14.68 -6.16
CA PHE A 103 -2.36 15.98 -6.27
C PHE A 103 -2.94 16.45 -4.93
N VAL A 104 -3.63 15.57 -4.18
CA VAL A 104 -4.10 15.88 -2.82
C VAL A 104 -2.91 16.19 -1.91
N PHE A 105 -1.83 15.41 -1.99
CA PHE A 105 -0.60 15.68 -1.25
C PHE A 105 -0.05 17.08 -1.56
N PHE A 106 0.09 17.42 -2.84
CA PHE A 106 0.53 18.75 -3.28
C PHE A 106 -0.35 19.87 -2.70
N LEU A 107 -1.68 19.72 -2.75
CA LEU A 107 -2.61 20.72 -2.22
C LEU A 107 -2.44 20.90 -0.70
N VAL A 108 -2.24 19.81 0.03
CA VAL A 108 -2.03 19.83 1.49
C VAL A 108 -0.70 20.53 1.82
N ILE A 109 0.41 20.12 1.21
CA ILE A 109 1.72 20.76 1.45
C ILE A 109 1.69 22.23 1.03
N ARG A 110 1.04 22.56 -0.11
CA ARG A 110 0.88 23.93 -0.59
C ARG A 110 0.10 24.79 0.41
N LYS A 111 -0.95 24.25 1.02
CA LYS A 111 -1.73 24.95 2.04
C LYS A 111 -0.91 25.20 3.31
N ILE A 112 -0.07 24.26 3.71
CA ILE A 112 0.71 24.35 4.95
C ILE A 112 1.96 25.21 4.78
N TRP A 113 2.73 25.04 3.72
CA TRP A 113 4.06 25.65 3.53
C TRP A 113 4.21 26.49 2.26
N GLY A 114 3.21 26.50 1.36
CA GLY A 114 3.25 27.27 0.12
C GLY A 114 3.80 26.48 -1.08
N SER A 115 3.62 27.06 -2.28
CA SER A 115 3.82 26.35 -3.55
C SER A 115 5.23 25.81 -3.79
N PRO A 116 6.34 26.55 -3.54
CA PRO A 116 7.68 26.02 -3.81
C PRO A 116 7.98 24.72 -3.05
N ILE A 117 7.64 24.70 -1.75
CA ILE A 117 7.84 23.53 -0.90
C ILE A 117 6.92 22.39 -1.35
N ALA A 118 5.70 22.69 -1.77
CA ALA A 118 4.79 21.69 -2.32
C ALA A 118 5.34 21.00 -3.57
N PHE A 119 5.93 21.74 -4.52
CA PHE A 119 6.56 21.12 -5.71
C PHE A 119 7.71 20.21 -5.33
N PHE A 120 8.65 20.68 -4.49
CA PHE A 120 9.80 19.88 -4.08
C PHE A 120 9.40 18.63 -3.30
N THR A 121 8.54 18.78 -2.28
CA THR A 121 8.12 17.66 -1.45
C THR A 121 7.28 16.64 -2.23
N THR A 122 6.39 17.10 -3.13
CA THR A 122 5.61 16.20 -3.99
C THR A 122 6.49 15.46 -4.99
N GLY A 123 7.50 16.12 -5.55
CA GLY A 123 8.49 15.48 -6.42
C GLY A 123 9.26 14.37 -5.70
N ILE A 124 9.77 14.65 -4.49
CA ILE A 124 10.47 13.65 -3.67
C ILE A 124 9.54 12.49 -3.30
N PHE A 125 8.30 12.78 -2.90
CA PHE A 125 7.29 11.78 -2.59
C PHE A 125 7.02 10.86 -3.79
N LEU A 126 6.70 11.42 -4.96
CA LEU A 126 6.39 10.65 -6.16
C LEU A 126 7.58 9.83 -6.65
N LEU A 127 8.76 10.44 -6.77
CA LEU A 127 9.95 9.75 -7.29
C LEU A 127 10.45 8.67 -6.31
N THR A 128 10.19 8.81 -5.01
CA THR A 128 10.49 7.73 -4.05
C THR A 128 9.44 6.62 -4.17
N LEU A 129 8.14 6.98 -4.16
CA LEU A 129 7.02 6.05 -4.25
C LEU A 129 7.11 5.16 -5.51
N LEU A 130 7.45 5.77 -6.64
CA LEU A 130 7.49 5.13 -7.95
C LEU A 130 8.80 4.38 -8.23
N SER A 131 9.73 4.30 -7.27
CA SER A 131 10.94 3.48 -7.45
C SER A 131 10.59 2.00 -7.58
N PRO A 132 11.21 1.22 -8.50
CA PRO A 132 10.74 -0.14 -8.82
C PRO A 132 10.70 -1.06 -7.60
N GLY A 133 11.70 -0.95 -6.71
CA GLY A 133 11.76 -1.73 -5.48
C GLY A 133 10.66 -1.40 -4.46
N ILE A 134 10.04 -0.22 -4.54
CA ILE A 134 8.97 0.24 -3.65
C ILE A 134 7.60 0.09 -4.31
N TYR A 135 7.47 0.48 -5.59
CA TYR A 135 6.19 0.49 -6.30
C TYR A 135 5.72 -0.92 -6.70
N GLN A 136 6.66 -1.80 -7.10
CA GLN A 136 6.39 -3.16 -7.57
C GLN A 136 5.21 -3.25 -8.56
N SER A 137 5.23 -2.36 -9.55
CA SER A 137 4.19 -2.26 -10.60
C SER A 137 2.81 -1.78 -10.15
N GLY A 138 2.62 -1.52 -8.85
CA GLY A 138 1.41 -0.91 -8.29
C GLY A 138 0.34 -1.92 -7.86
N ASN A 139 -0.89 -1.41 -7.68
CA ASN A 139 -2.08 -2.13 -7.24
C ASN A 139 -1.86 -2.81 -5.88
N LEU A 140 -1.24 -2.09 -4.97
CA LEU A 140 -0.96 -2.55 -3.61
C LEU A 140 -1.84 -1.81 -2.61
N SER A 141 -2.22 -2.50 -1.53
CA SER A 141 -2.95 -1.92 -0.41
C SER A 141 -2.26 -0.66 0.14
N GLU A 142 -0.93 -0.67 0.13
CA GLU A 142 -0.06 0.43 0.53
C GLU A 142 -0.21 1.64 -0.38
N SER A 143 -0.30 1.47 -1.69
CA SER A 143 -0.47 2.58 -2.63
C SER A 143 -1.84 3.22 -2.49
N TYR A 144 -2.87 2.39 -2.28
CA TYR A 144 -4.24 2.87 -2.12
C TYR A 144 -4.44 3.65 -0.82
N THR A 145 -3.77 3.27 0.27
CA THR A 145 -3.98 3.87 1.59
C THR A 145 -3.41 5.29 1.74
N LEU A 146 -2.42 5.67 0.90
CA LEU A 146 -1.68 6.92 1.04
C LEU A 146 -2.60 8.15 1.05
N VAL A 147 -3.64 8.18 0.20
CA VAL A 147 -4.59 9.30 0.16
C VAL A 147 -5.32 9.47 1.49
N PHE A 148 -5.69 8.38 2.17
CA PHE A 148 -6.36 8.44 3.46
C PHE A 148 -5.41 8.96 4.55
N ILE A 149 -4.15 8.52 4.54
CA ILE A 149 -3.12 9.02 5.47
C ILE A 149 -2.92 10.53 5.27
N ILE A 150 -2.79 10.99 4.02
CA ILE A 150 -2.66 12.42 3.69
C ILE A 150 -3.88 13.21 4.18
N LEU A 151 -5.08 12.67 4.00
CA LEU A 151 -6.31 13.29 4.45
C LEU A 151 -6.44 13.32 5.98
N ILE A 152 -5.87 12.37 6.71
CA ILE A 152 -5.74 12.44 8.19
C ILE A 152 -4.86 13.63 8.60
N PHE A 153 -3.70 13.81 7.96
CA PHE A 153 -2.83 14.98 8.21
C PHE A 153 -3.55 16.30 7.88
N ALA A 154 -4.27 16.35 6.75
CA ALA A 154 -5.05 17.51 6.35
C ALA A 154 -6.19 17.82 7.34
N ALA A 155 -6.90 16.80 7.79
CA ALA A 155 -7.98 16.91 8.76
C ALA A 155 -7.46 17.40 10.11
N LEU A 156 -6.33 16.86 10.61
CA LEU A 156 -5.69 17.36 11.82
C LEU A 156 -5.26 18.81 11.67
N TYR A 157 -4.58 19.17 10.57
CA TYR A 157 -4.15 20.56 10.35
C TYR A 157 -5.34 21.53 10.35
N SER A 158 -6.45 21.15 9.70
CA SER A 158 -7.70 21.92 9.71
C SER A 158 -8.32 22.03 11.13
N PHE A 159 -8.29 20.95 11.92
CA PHE A 159 -8.73 20.99 13.32
C PHE A 159 -7.87 21.92 14.16
N LEU A 160 -6.54 21.88 14.00
CA LEU A 160 -5.62 22.73 14.75
C LEU A 160 -5.85 24.22 14.48
N LEU A 161 -6.21 24.58 13.25
CA LEU A 161 -6.53 25.95 12.85
C LEU A 161 -7.93 26.40 13.26
N HIS A 162 -8.94 25.57 13.02
CA HIS A 162 -10.34 26.00 13.05
C HIS A 162 -11.17 25.36 14.17
N GLN A 163 -10.63 24.37 14.88
CA GLN A 163 -11.30 23.64 15.96
C GLN A 163 -12.66 23.07 15.56
N ASN A 164 -12.83 22.73 14.27
CA ASN A 164 -14.09 22.28 13.71
C ASN A 164 -14.30 20.77 13.93
N ARG A 165 -15.55 20.34 14.08
CA ARG A 165 -15.89 18.94 14.37
C ARG A 165 -15.80 18.03 13.14
N PHE A 166 -16.00 18.57 11.95
CA PHE A 166 -15.90 17.81 10.69
C PHE A 166 -14.49 17.27 10.47
N SER A 167 -13.45 17.99 10.91
CA SER A 167 -12.08 17.52 10.92
C SER A 167 -11.88 16.32 11.86
N LEU A 168 -12.53 16.30 13.02
CA LEU A 168 -12.48 15.14 13.94
C LEU A 168 -13.13 13.91 13.31
N VAL A 169 -14.30 14.11 12.69
CA VAL A 169 -14.99 13.05 11.91
C VAL A 169 -14.10 12.58 10.74
N GLY A 170 -13.44 13.51 10.05
CA GLY A 170 -12.50 13.21 8.97
C GLY A 170 -11.33 12.36 9.44
N ILE A 171 -10.71 12.69 10.58
CA ILE A 171 -9.63 11.88 11.17
C ILE A 171 -10.12 10.44 11.36
N GLY A 172 -11.27 10.23 12.01
CA GLY A 172 -11.72 8.87 12.29
C GLY A 172 -12.18 8.11 11.04
N PHE A 173 -12.94 8.76 10.15
CA PHE A 173 -13.39 8.17 8.89
C PHE A 173 -12.20 7.71 8.02
N PHE A 174 -11.20 8.57 7.79
CA PHE A 174 -10.05 8.20 6.97
C PHE A 174 -9.13 7.18 7.66
N THR A 175 -9.05 7.19 8.99
CA THR A 175 -8.37 6.13 9.75
C THR A 175 -9.05 4.77 9.51
N ALA A 176 -10.38 4.75 9.46
CA ALA A 176 -11.14 3.55 9.17
C ALA A 176 -10.97 3.07 7.73
N CYS A 177 -10.93 3.98 6.74
CA CYS A 177 -10.62 3.62 5.36
C CYS A 177 -9.21 3.01 5.23
N ALA A 178 -8.22 3.56 5.93
CA ALA A 178 -6.87 2.99 5.97
C ALA A 178 -6.87 1.59 6.62
N PHE A 179 -7.59 1.43 7.75
CA PHE A 179 -7.77 0.14 8.43
C PHE A 179 -8.36 -0.93 7.52
N LEU A 180 -9.37 -0.57 6.71
CA LEU A 180 -10.04 -1.45 5.76
C LEU A 180 -9.14 -1.87 4.58
N LEU A 181 -7.94 -1.31 4.43
CA LEU A 181 -6.92 -1.80 3.49
C LEU A 181 -5.90 -2.70 4.21
N LYS A 182 -5.44 -2.30 5.39
CA LYS A 182 -4.62 -3.12 6.29
C LYS A 182 -4.66 -2.52 7.70
N PRO A 183 -4.78 -3.34 8.78
CA PRO A 183 -4.89 -2.80 10.12
C PRO A 183 -3.69 -1.94 10.54
N THR A 184 -2.49 -2.27 10.05
CA THR A 184 -1.25 -1.53 10.36
C THR A 184 -1.24 -0.10 9.82
N TYR A 185 -2.14 0.27 8.89
CA TYR A 185 -2.16 1.62 8.32
C TYR A 185 -2.88 2.66 9.18
N MET A 186 -3.44 2.27 10.34
CA MET A 186 -4.13 3.20 11.24
C MET A 186 -3.19 4.11 12.06
N MET A 187 -1.86 3.96 11.93
CA MET A 187 -0.87 4.64 12.79
C MET A 187 -0.95 6.16 12.73
N ALA A 188 -1.17 6.75 11.55
CA ALA A 188 -1.40 8.19 11.43
C ALA A 188 -2.67 8.63 12.17
N GLY A 189 -3.72 7.80 12.18
CA GLY A 189 -4.93 8.04 12.97
C GLY A 189 -4.66 8.05 14.47
N ILE A 190 -3.89 7.08 14.96
CA ILE A 190 -3.46 7.01 16.37
C ILE A 190 -2.64 8.25 16.75
N ALA A 191 -1.68 8.65 15.91
CA ALA A 191 -0.88 9.85 16.12
C ALA A 191 -1.74 11.12 16.14
N ALA A 192 -2.76 11.21 15.27
CA ALA A 192 -3.71 12.33 15.27
C ALA A 192 -4.56 12.35 16.55
N ILE A 193 -5.05 11.21 17.04
CA ILE A 193 -5.80 11.10 18.31
C ILE A 193 -4.93 11.59 19.47
N LEU A 194 -3.68 11.14 19.57
CA LEU A 194 -2.75 11.59 20.62
C LEU A 194 -2.51 13.10 20.53
N THR A 195 -2.33 13.63 19.32
CA THR A 195 -2.11 15.06 19.11
C THR A 195 -3.34 15.89 19.48
N VAL A 196 -4.55 15.47 19.09
CA VAL A 196 -5.83 16.09 19.50
C VAL A 196 -5.98 16.05 21.01
N PHE A 197 -5.63 14.91 21.63
CA PHE A 197 -5.74 14.75 23.07
C PHE A 197 -4.87 15.75 23.82
N ILE A 198 -3.58 15.78 23.51
CA ILE A 198 -2.59 16.64 24.18
C ILE A 198 -2.95 18.12 23.96
N THR A 199 -3.24 18.51 22.71
CA THR A 199 -3.55 19.90 22.36
C THR A 199 -4.84 20.38 23.03
N THR A 200 -5.88 19.55 23.09
CA THR A 200 -7.16 19.93 23.69
C THR A 200 -7.07 20.01 25.21
N VAL A 201 -6.31 19.11 25.86
CA VAL A 201 -6.05 19.18 27.30
C VAL A 201 -5.36 20.51 27.65
N GLN A 202 -4.34 20.88 26.86
CA GLN A 202 -3.57 22.10 27.11
C GLN A 202 -4.33 23.39 26.83
N LYS A 203 -5.09 23.44 25.72
CA LYS A 203 -5.83 24.66 25.33
C LYS A 203 -7.18 24.81 26.03
N ARG A 204 -7.77 23.71 26.50
CA ARG A 204 -9.08 23.68 27.16
C ARG A 204 -9.02 22.90 28.46
N ASN A 205 -9.46 21.66 28.44
CA ASN A 205 -9.49 20.77 29.59
C ASN A 205 -9.66 19.32 29.13
N PHE A 206 -9.51 18.41 30.09
CA PHE A 206 -9.64 16.98 29.89
C PHE A 206 -11.02 16.56 29.35
N ARG A 207 -12.12 17.14 29.86
CA ARG A 207 -13.50 16.77 29.44
C ARG A 207 -13.72 17.02 27.94
N TRP A 208 -13.30 18.17 27.42
CA TRP A 208 -13.37 18.46 25.99
C TRP A 208 -12.49 17.54 25.15
N SER A 209 -11.36 17.13 25.69
CA SER A 209 -10.45 16.20 25.03
C SER A 209 -11.11 14.82 24.85
N ILE A 210 -11.74 14.31 25.91
CA ILE A 210 -12.52 13.06 25.85
C ILE A 210 -13.67 13.18 24.85
N PHE A 211 -14.41 14.29 24.85
CA PHE A 211 -15.47 14.51 23.86
C PHE A 211 -14.94 14.45 22.42
N ASN A 212 -13.82 15.14 22.13
CA ASN A 212 -13.21 15.11 20.80
C ASN A 212 -12.76 13.70 20.40
N ILE A 213 -12.17 12.94 21.34
CA ILE A 213 -11.80 11.54 21.12
C ILE A 213 -13.04 10.70 20.82
N LEU A 214 -14.13 10.86 21.57
CA LEU A 214 -15.38 10.13 21.31
C LEU A 214 -15.93 10.39 19.91
N VAL A 215 -15.87 11.64 19.44
CA VAL A 215 -16.25 11.98 18.05
C VAL A 215 -15.38 11.22 17.05
N ILE A 216 -14.05 11.21 17.24
CA ILE A 216 -13.13 10.47 16.38
C ILE A 216 -13.47 8.98 16.42
N LEU A 217 -13.55 8.37 17.61
CA LEU A 217 -13.82 6.94 17.78
C LEU A 217 -15.14 6.52 17.14
N LEU A 218 -16.22 7.28 17.34
CA LEU A 218 -17.51 7.02 16.67
C LEU A 218 -17.35 7.00 15.15
N SER A 219 -16.60 7.95 14.58
CA SER A 219 -16.33 7.96 13.13
C SER A 219 -15.37 6.86 12.64
N VAL A 220 -14.47 6.35 13.49
CA VAL A 220 -13.61 5.19 13.16
C VAL A 220 -14.43 3.91 13.01
N PHE A 221 -15.42 3.70 13.87
CA PHE A 221 -16.18 2.45 13.86
C PHE A 221 -17.27 2.38 12.79
N ILE A 222 -17.75 3.52 12.26
CA ILE A 222 -18.84 3.51 11.27
C ILE A 222 -18.49 2.70 10.00
N PRO A 223 -17.38 2.95 9.28
CA PRO A 223 -17.10 2.20 8.05
C PRO A 223 -16.89 0.69 8.26
N PRO A 224 -16.10 0.22 9.26
CA PRO A 224 -15.95 -1.21 9.53
C PRO A 224 -17.25 -1.88 9.97
N LEU A 225 -18.13 -1.17 10.71
CA LEU A 225 -19.46 -1.70 11.06
C LEU A 225 -20.35 -1.86 9.83
N LEU A 226 -20.32 -0.91 8.88
CA LEU A 226 -21.04 -1.05 7.61
C LEU A 226 -20.52 -2.24 6.80
N VAL A 227 -19.20 -2.39 6.70
CA VAL A 227 -18.58 -3.56 6.06
C VAL A 227 -19.00 -4.84 6.78
N ALA A 228 -18.88 -4.92 8.10
CA ALA A 228 -19.29 -6.09 8.87
C ALA A 228 -20.77 -6.43 8.67
N SER A 229 -21.65 -5.43 8.59
CA SER A 229 -23.08 -5.65 8.38
C SER A 229 -23.39 -6.34 7.06
N TYR A 230 -22.59 -6.07 6.01
CA TYR A 230 -22.73 -6.78 4.74
C TYR A 230 -22.40 -8.27 4.88
N TRP A 231 -21.30 -8.63 5.54
CA TRP A 231 -20.97 -10.06 5.77
C TRP A 231 -21.93 -10.75 6.73
N ILE A 232 -22.49 -10.03 7.71
CA ILE A 232 -23.55 -10.56 8.58
C ILE A 232 -24.79 -10.89 7.73
N SER A 233 -25.15 -10.04 6.77
CA SER A 233 -26.30 -10.30 5.88
C SER A 233 -26.09 -11.48 4.92
N GLN A 234 -24.85 -11.93 4.75
CA GLN A 234 -24.45 -13.05 3.88
C GLN A 234 -24.10 -14.33 4.68
N ASP A 235 -24.40 -14.36 5.99
CA ASP A 235 -24.03 -15.44 6.91
C ASP A 235 -22.52 -15.78 6.93
N ALA A 236 -21.67 -14.81 6.57
CA ALA A 236 -20.23 -14.98 6.38
C ALA A 236 -19.37 -14.13 7.36
N PHE A 237 -19.96 -13.67 8.46
CA PHE A 237 -19.26 -12.82 9.42
C PHE A 237 -18.06 -13.52 10.09
N LYS A 238 -18.13 -14.84 10.28
CA LYS A 238 -17.04 -15.61 10.93
C LYS A 238 -15.81 -15.66 10.05
N GLU A 239 -16.01 -15.76 8.75
CA GLU A 239 -15.00 -15.78 7.70
C GLU A 239 -14.27 -14.43 7.66
N LEU A 240 -15.03 -13.33 7.62
CA LEU A 240 -14.48 -11.96 7.73
C LEU A 240 -13.68 -11.78 9.02
N TRP A 241 -14.27 -12.12 10.17
CA TRP A 241 -13.63 -11.94 11.47
C TRP A 241 -12.33 -12.75 11.57
N PHE A 242 -12.35 -13.98 11.07
CA PHE A 242 -11.18 -14.83 11.08
C PHE A 242 -10.08 -14.26 10.19
N ALA A 243 -10.38 -13.96 8.93
CA ALA A 243 -9.40 -13.47 7.97
C ALA A 243 -8.71 -12.19 8.47
N VAL A 244 -9.50 -11.21 8.91
CA VAL A 244 -9.00 -9.89 9.28
C VAL A 244 -8.33 -9.88 10.65
N PHE A 245 -8.87 -10.58 11.65
CA PHE A 245 -8.40 -10.47 13.03
C PHE A 245 -7.68 -11.73 13.53
N THR A 246 -8.31 -12.90 13.39
CA THR A 246 -7.79 -14.13 14.01
C THR A 246 -6.52 -14.62 13.32
N ASN A 247 -6.51 -14.63 11.98
CA ASN A 247 -5.35 -15.05 11.20
C ASN A 247 -4.19 -14.07 11.37
N ASN A 248 -4.44 -12.75 11.29
CA ASN A 248 -3.41 -11.73 11.48
C ASN A 248 -2.76 -11.80 12.88
N ARG A 249 -3.51 -12.16 13.93
CA ARG A 249 -2.94 -12.38 15.27
C ARG A 249 -1.94 -13.53 15.28
N LEU A 250 -2.26 -14.64 14.61
CA LEU A 250 -1.38 -15.82 14.51
C LEU A 250 -0.13 -15.49 13.68
N TYR A 251 -0.31 -14.76 12.57
CA TYR A 251 0.77 -14.31 11.71
C TYR A 251 1.79 -13.44 12.47
N ILE A 252 1.34 -12.45 13.25
CA ILE A 252 2.22 -11.54 14.00
C ILE A 252 3.06 -12.30 15.04
N GLN A 253 2.48 -13.29 15.73
CA GLN A 253 3.18 -14.08 16.75
C GLN A 253 4.38 -14.84 16.19
N GLN A 254 4.34 -15.21 14.91
CA GLN A 254 5.41 -15.96 14.23
C GLN A 254 6.39 -15.06 13.45
N SER A 255 5.97 -13.83 13.12
CA SER A 255 6.67 -12.94 12.19
C SER A 255 7.71 -12.03 12.83
N PHE A 256 7.57 -11.69 14.12
CA PHE A 256 8.49 -10.76 14.76
C PHE A 256 9.86 -11.41 15.03
N SER A 257 10.92 -10.87 14.41
CA SER A 257 12.29 -11.35 14.57
C SER A 257 13.32 -10.21 14.56
N MET A 258 14.48 -10.45 15.18
CA MET A 258 15.63 -9.52 15.12
C MET A 258 16.07 -9.28 13.67
N GLN A 259 15.97 -10.30 12.82
CA GLN A 259 16.29 -10.19 11.39
C GLN A 259 15.39 -9.19 10.67
N SER A 260 14.07 -9.20 10.97
CA SER A 260 13.14 -8.21 10.41
C SER A 260 13.47 -6.78 10.84
N MET A 261 13.93 -6.58 12.09
CA MET A 261 14.35 -5.27 12.57
C MET A 261 15.61 -4.78 11.83
N ILE A 262 16.61 -5.64 11.66
CA ILE A 262 17.84 -5.33 10.92
C ILE A 262 17.54 -5.05 9.45
N GLY A 263 16.68 -5.85 8.81
CA GLY A 263 16.25 -5.64 7.43
C GLY A 263 15.52 -4.32 7.24
N THR A 264 14.68 -3.92 8.21
CA THR A 264 14.00 -2.61 8.20
C THR A 264 15.00 -1.47 8.32
N ALA A 265 15.96 -1.58 9.24
CA ALA A 265 17.02 -0.59 9.40
C ALA A 265 17.90 -0.49 8.14
N ARG A 266 18.26 -1.62 7.52
CA ARG A 266 19.02 -1.66 6.26
C ARG A 266 18.28 -0.93 5.14
N LYS A 267 16.99 -1.22 4.96
CA LYS A 267 16.14 -0.52 3.97
C LYS A 267 16.12 0.99 4.20
N LEU A 268 15.97 1.44 5.43
CA LEU A 268 15.86 2.86 5.77
C LEU A 268 17.19 3.62 5.80
N LEU A 269 18.32 2.96 6.06
CA LEU A 269 19.61 3.63 6.31
C LEU A 269 20.65 3.39 5.23
N ILE A 270 20.48 2.36 4.40
CA ILE A 270 21.50 1.92 3.42
C ILE A 270 20.93 1.94 2.00
N GLU A 271 19.71 1.42 1.80
CA GLU A 271 19.16 1.26 0.45
C GLU A 271 18.54 2.56 -0.08
N GLN A 272 18.96 2.97 -1.27
CA GLN A 272 18.36 4.11 -1.96
C GLN A 272 17.05 3.70 -2.64
N PRO A 273 16.07 4.62 -2.80
CA PRO A 273 16.07 6.04 -2.37
C PRO A 273 15.75 6.29 -0.88
N LEU A 274 15.45 5.26 -0.10
CA LEU A 274 14.98 5.40 1.29
C LEU A 274 16.04 5.97 2.23
N ALA A 275 17.31 5.60 2.06
CA ALA A 275 18.41 6.11 2.88
C ALA A 275 18.51 7.64 2.86
N SER A 276 18.48 8.25 1.67
CA SER A 276 18.48 9.71 1.53
C SER A 276 17.21 10.34 2.10
N LEU A 277 16.03 9.74 1.89
CA LEU A 277 14.78 10.24 2.45
C LEU A 277 14.79 10.21 3.98
N THR A 278 15.30 9.14 4.59
CA THR A 278 15.46 9.02 6.04
C THR A 278 16.39 10.10 6.58
N ALA A 279 17.53 10.33 5.92
CA ALA A 279 18.46 11.38 6.31
C ALA A 279 17.82 12.78 6.26
N PHE A 280 17.07 13.11 5.19
CA PHE A 280 16.33 14.37 5.12
C PHE A 280 15.24 14.49 6.18
N THR A 281 14.53 13.40 6.45
CA THR A 281 13.48 13.37 7.48
C THR A 281 14.09 13.64 8.85
N LEU A 282 15.16 12.92 9.23
CA LEU A 282 15.85 13.10 10.50
C LEU A 282 16.42 14.52 10.62
N ALA A 283 17.05 15.06 9.57
CA ALA A 283 17.53 16.44 9.57
C ALA A 283 16.38 17.44 9.78
N GLY A 284 15.22 17.22 9.15
CA GLY A 284 14.01 18.02 9.36
C GLY A 284 13.48 17.96 10.79
N LEU A 285 13.41 16.77 11.37
CA LEU A 285 12.99 16.57 12.77
C LEU A 285 14.00 17.19 13.75
N ILE A 286 15.30 17.02 13.55
CA ILE A 286 16.35 17.63 14.36
C ILE A 286 16.26 19.17 14.27
N ALA A 287 16.08 19.73 13.08
CA ALA A 287 15.86 21.17 12.90
C ALA A 287 14.59 21.65 13.64
N PHE A 288 13.51 20.88 13.59
CA PHE A 288 12.28 21.19 14.32
C PHE A 288 12.50 21.19 15.84
N TYR A 289 13.04 20.11 16.40
CA TYR A 289 13.26 19.97 17.84
C TYR A 289 14.27 20.99 18.36
N SER A 290 15.37 21.24 17.64
CA SER A 290 16.38 22.25 18.03
C SER A 290 15.82 23.68 18.04
N GLN A 291 14.93 24.03 17.12
CA GLN A 291 14.31 25.37 17.11
C GLN A 291 13.20 25.52 18.16
N ASN A 292 12.56 24.41 18.56
CA ASN A 292 11.35 24.44 19.39
C ASN A 292 11.55 23.84 20.80
N TRP A 293 12.77 23.47 21.20
CA TRP A 293 13.04 22.74 22.46
C TRP A 293 12.50 23.45 23.71
N ARG A 294 12.60 24.78 23.78
CA ARG A 294 12.07 25.58 24.90
C ARG A 294 10.54 25.50 25.00
N LYS A 295 9.86 25.51 23.85
CA LYS A 295 8.40 25.42 23.75
C LYS A 295 7.92 24.00 24.10
N LEU A 296 8.64 22.97 23.66
CA LEU A 296 8.37 21.58 24.05
C LEU A 296 8.58 21.34 25.55
N GLY A 297 9.63 21.92 26.14
CA GLY A 297 9.88 21.86 27.58
C GLY A 297 8.78 22.52 28.41
N SER A 298 8.27 23.68 27.98
CA SER A 298 7.15 24.35 28.68
C SER A 298 5.81 23.63 28.53
N ILE A 299 5.60 22.95 27.39
CA ILE A 299 4.46 22.04 27.13
C ILE A 299 4.48 20.84 28.09
N LEU A 300 5.65 20.22 28.32
CA LEU A 300 5.81 19.09 29.24
C LEU A 300 5.65 19.48 30.71
N LEU A 301 6.03 20.71 31.09
CA LEU A 301 5.97 21.21 32.47
C LEU A 301 4.60 21.80 32.86
N ALA A 302 3.55 21.61 32.04
CA ALA A 302 2.17 22.03 32.30
C ALA A 302 1.99 23.50 32.73
N ARG A 303 2.91 24.39 32.36
CA ARG A 303 2.79 25.84 32.56
C ARG A 303 2.64 26.55 31.23
N ILE A 304 1.44 26.50 30.66
CA ILE A 304 1.03 27.48 29.66
C ILE A 304 -0.30 28.09 30.09
N ASN A 305 -0.18 29.10 30.95
CA ASN A 305 -1.15 30.18 31.03
C ASN A 305 -1.00 31.03 29.77
N SER A 306 -1.76 30.77 28.71
CA SER A 306 -2.00 31.78 27.68
C SER A 306 -3.27 31.50 26.88
N ARG A 307 -4.39 32.00 27.41
CA ARG A 307 -5.47 32.53 26.57
C ARG A 307 -4.97 33.83 25.91
N GLN A 308 -4.13 33.73 24.89
CA GLN A 308 -3.92 34.86 23.99
C GLN A 308 -4.43 34.49 22.61
N ALA A 309 -5.42 35.25 22.15
CA ALA A 309 -5.88 35.22 20.77
C ALA A 309 -4.71 35.72 19.90
N GLY A 310 -3.95 34.76 19.36
CA GLY A 310 -2.84 35.05 18.48
C GLY A 310 -3.33 35.57 17.13
N THR A 311 -2.48 36.34 16.44
CA THR A 311 -2.69 36.71 15.03
C THR A 311 -2.79 35.47 14.15
N GLU A 312 -3.40 35.57 12.97
CA GLU A 312 -3.57 34.42 12.05
C GLU A 312 -2.25 33.70 11.74
N GLY A 313 -1.14 34.44 11.62
CA GLY A 313 0.20 33.87 11.45
C GLY A 313 0.65 33.00 12.63
N SER A 314 0.38 33.44 13.87
CA SER A 314 0.74 32.67 15.07
C SER A 314 -0.07 31.37 15.20
N LEU A 315 -1.33 31.36 14.75
CA LEU A 315 -2.17 30.15 14.71
C LEU A 315 -1.63 29.13 13.69
N GLN A 316 -1.17 29.59 12.53
CA GLN A 316 -0.55 28.72 11.52
C GLN A 316 0.75 28.11 12.01
N ASP A 317 1.59 28.88 12.71
CA ASP A 317 2.84 28.37 13.27
C ASP A 317 2.59 27.38 14.42
N ASP A 318 1.60 27.63 15.27
CA ASP A 318 1.16 26.66 16.27
C ASP A 318 0.61 25.36 15.65
N ALA A 319 -0.19 25.48 14.58
CA ALA A 319 -0.71 24.30 13.87
C ALA A 319 0.41 23.49 13.20
N ARG A 320 1.39 24.16 12.56
CA ARG A 320 2.59 23.50 12.01
C ARG A 320 3.41 22.82 13.10
N HIS A 321 3.54 23.43 14.27
CA HIS A 321 4.26 22.83 15.39
C HIS A 321 3.65 21.50 15.82
N TRP A 322 2.33 21.47 16.05
CA TRP A 322 1.63 20.23 16.43
C TRP A 322 1.55 19.22 15.30
N LEU A 323 1.48 19.67 14.05
CA LEU A 323 1.61 18.79 12.89
C LEU A 323 2.97 18.07 12.89
N MET A 324 4.06 18.78 13.17
CA MET A 324 5.39 18.16 13.26
C MET A 324 5.54 17.19 14.43
N VAL A 325 4.85 17.44 15.55
CA VAL A 325 4.76 16.45 16.64
C VAL A 325 4.05 15.19 16.17
N MET A 326 2.92 15.32 15.45
CA MET A 326 2.23 14.18 14.84
C MET A 326 3.14 13.44 13.86
N VAL A 327 3.89 14.16 13.01
CA VAL A 327 4.84 13.55 12.06
C VAL A 327 5.86 12.69 12.79
N SER A 328 6.49 13.18 13.86
CA SER A 328 7.46 12.40 14.64
C SER A 328 6.86 11.11 15.22
N ILE A 329 5.64 11.19 15.77
CA ILE A 329 4.94 10.02 16.31
C ILE A 329 4.62 9.04 15.18
N THR A 330 4.11 9.54 14.05
CA THR A 330 3.69 8.73 12.91
C THR A 330 4.88 8.00 12.29
N VAL A 331 6.01 8.67 12.04
CA VAL A 331 7.24 8.05 11.52
C VAL A 331 7.71 6.91 12.44
N GLY A 332 7.72 7.13 13.76
CA GLY A 332 8.12 6.10 14.72
C GLY A 332 7.18 4.89 14.73
N LEU A 333 5.87 5.13 14.69
CA LEU A 333 4.86 4.07 14.66
C LEU A 333 4.89 3.29 13.32
N ASP A 334 4.99 3.98 12.19
CA ASP A 334 5.03 3.34 10.86
C ASP A 334 6.28 2.45 10.73
N VAL A 335 7.46 2.95 11.11
CA VAL A 335 8.71 2.17 11.06
C VAL A 335 8.62 0.94 11.98
N LEU A 336 8.03 1.10 13.16
CA LEU A 336 7.81 -0.02 14.08
C LEU A 336 6.84 -1.06 13.48
N MET A 337 5.73 -0.63 12.88
CA MET A 337 4.77 -1.54 12.24
C MET A 337 5.37 -2.27 11.04
N THR A 338 6.19 -1.57 10.24
CA THR A 338 6.93 -2.20 9.14
C THR A 338 7.89 -3.26 9.66
N ALA A 339 8.61 -3.00 10.75
CA ALA A 339 9.49 -4.00 11.37
C ALA A 339 8.73 -5.20 11.96
N ILE A 340 7.54 -4.99 12.53
CA ILE A 340 6.70 -6.06 13.12
C ILE A 340 6.10 -6.98 12.05
N SER A 341 5.95 -6.52 10.81
CA SER A 341 5.37 -7.32 9.71
C SER A 341 6.15 -8.60 9.36
N GLY A 342 7.40 -8.72 9.85
CA GLY A 342 8.29 -9.87 9.67
C GLY A 342 8.93 -10.01 8.29
N LYS A 343 8.48 -9.22 7.31
CA LYS A 343 9.02 -9.19 5.95
C LYS A 343 9.47 -7.77 5.63
N ASN A 344 10.59 -7.61 4.93
CA ASN A 344 11.16 -6.30 4.58
C ASN A 344 10.93 -5.94 3.11
N PHE A 345 9.74 -6.26 2.59
CA PHE A 345 9.39 -5.90 1.21
C PHE A 345 9.41 -4.39 1.02
N GLY A 346 9.91 -3.94 -0.13
CA GLY A 346 10.06 -2.51 -0.39
C GLY A 346 8.74 -1.75 -0.41
N HIS A 347 7.64 -2.39 -0.83
CA HIS A 347 6.32 -1.76 -0.82
C HIS A 347 5.79 -1.42 0.58
N TYR A 348 6.21 -2.12 1.63
CA TYR A 348 5.82 -1.76 3.02
C TYR A 348 6.32 -0.37 3.44
N PHE A 349 7.36 0.15 2.77
CA PHE A 349 7.89 1.48 3.06
C PHE A 349 7.11 2.61 2.39
N GLN A 350 6.13 2.32 1.51
CA GLN A 350 5.27 3.34 0.91
C GLN A 350 4.48 4.13 1.96
N VAL A 351 4.00 3.46 3.01
CA VAL A 351 3.19 4.06 4.08
C VAL A 351 3.96 5.12 4.87
N PRO A 352 5.17 4.83 5.41
CA PRO A 352 6.02 5.85 6.01
C PRO A 352 6.34 7.05 5.11
N LEU A 353 6.32 6.91 3.77
CA LEU A 353 6.70 8.00 2.86
C LEU A 353 5.91 9.28 3.10
N VAL A 354 4.62 9.20 3.44
CA VAL A 354 3.81 10.40 3.67
C VAL A 354 4.35 11.22 4.83
N SER A 355 4.57 10.58 5.99
CA SER A 355 5.06 11.28 7.18
C SER A 355 6.53 11.70 7.03
N MET A 356 7.37 10.87 6.42
CA MET A 356 8.78 11.17 6.13
C MET A 356 8.92 12.39 5.23
N THR A 357 8.19 12.44 4.11
CA THR A 357 8.26 13.55 3.15
C THR A 357 7.69 14.85 3.73
N ILE A 358 6.65 14.79 4.57
CA ILE A 358 6.21 15.95 5.36
C ILE A 358 7.33 16.44 6.29
N GLY A 359 8.09 15.54 6.91
CA GLY A 359 9.29 15.87 7.67
C GLY A 359 10.33 16.64 6.85
N CYS A 360 10.56 16.22 5.60
CA CYS A 360 11.42 16.95 4.66
C CYS A 360 10.89 18.34 4.30
N ALA A 361 9.56 18.51 4.19
CA ALA A 361 8.95 19.82 3.92
C ALA A 361 9.34 20.87 4.97
N TYR A 362 9.41 20.48 6.24
CA TYR A 362 9.87 21.38 7.31
C TYR A 362 11.34 21.79 7.13
N LEU A 363 12.21 20.83 6.76
CA LEU A 363 13.62 21.11 6.47
C LEU A 363 13.74 22.14 5.34
N PHE A 364 13.10 21.90 4.21
CA PHE A 364 13.16 22.80 3.05
C PHE A 364 12.56 24.17 3.36
N SER A 365 11.46 24.21 4.13
CA SER A 365 10.89 25.48 4.63
C SER A 365 11.92 26.27 5.42
N THR A 366 12.61 25.62 6.36
CA THR A 366 13.64 26.25 7.19
C THR A 366 14.78 26.78 6.34
N ILE A 367 15.27 25.97 5.40
CA ILE A 367 16.40 26.33 4.53
C ILE A 367 16.05 27.53 3.63
N ILE A 368 14.89 27.48 2.96
CA ILE A 368 14.44 28.58 2.09
C ILE A 368 14.27 29.88 2.88
N GLN A 369 13.69 29.82 4.09
CA GLN A 369 13.55 31.00 4.94
C GLN A 369 14.89 31.54 5.41
N SER A 370 15.84 30.66 5.72
CA SER A 370 17.19 31.04 6.15
C SER A 370 17.95 31.75 5.03
N VAL A 371 17.97 31.16 3.83
CA VAL A 371 18.61 31.73 2.63
C VAL A 371 18.00 33.07 2.23
N ARG A 372 16.69 33.28 2.43
CA ARG A 372 16.05 34.58 2.16
C ARG A 372 16.45 35.69 3.13
N LYS A 373 16.87 35.33 4.36
CA LYS A 373 17.20 36.29 5.42
C LYS A 373 18.68 36.62 5.50
N SER A 374 19.57 35.80 4.92
CA SER A 374 21.02 35.96 4.98
C SER A 374 21.64 36.08 3.58
N SER A 375 22.89 36.55 3.52
CA SER A 375 23.69 36.43 2.30
C SER A 375 24.16 34.98 2.10
N LEU A 376 24.08 34.49 0.85
CA LEU A 376 24.54 33.16 0.42
C LEU A 376 26.03 32.89 0.72
N HIS A 377 26.82 33.90 1.08
CA HIS A 377 28.25 33.78 1.40
C HIS A 377 28.56 33.23 2.81
N ASN A 378 27.54 32.89 3.62
CA ASN A 378 27.76 32.29 4.93
C ASN A 378 28.20 30.82 4.78
N SER A 379 29.32 30.44 5.41
CA SER A 379 29.88 29.08 5.38
C SER A 379 28.88 28.00 5.84
N HIS A 380 27.94 28.36 6.73
CA HIS A 380 26.85 27.48 7.14
C HIS A 380 25.86 27.13 6.02
N HIS A 381 25.56 28.06 5.11
CA HIS A 381 24.68 27.77 3.96
C HIS A 381 25.37 26.86 2.95
N LEU A 382 26.67 27.06 2.72
CA LEU A 382 27.46 26.17 1.88
C LEU A 382 27.50 24.75 2.45
N ALA A 383 27.70 24.58 3.76
CA ALA A 383 27.67 23.27 4.40
C ALA A 383 26.30 22.56 4.26
N VAL A 384 25.20 23.29 4.45
CA VAL A 384 23.83 22.77 4.29
C VAL A 384 23.54 22.40 2.83
N LEU A 385 23.95 23.24 1.87
CA LEU A 385 23.79 22.96 0.45
C LEU A 385 24.63 21.74 0.02
N SER A 386 25.88 21.64 0.47
CA SER A 386 26.72 20.47 0.23
C SER A 386 26.12 19.19 0.82
N PHE A 387 25.56 19.25 2.04
CA PHE A 387 24.85 18.12 2.64
C PHE A 387 23.63 17.69 1.81
N ILE A 388 22.82 18.66 1.35
CA ILE A 388 21.69 18.36 0.46
C ILE A 388 22.17 17.73 -0.84
N LEU A 389 23.22 18.26 -1.47
CA LEU A 389 23.75 17.72 -2.72
C LEU A 389 24.29 16.29 -2.55
N VAL A 390 25.02 16.01 -1.46
CA VAL A 390 25.52 14.65 -1.15
C VAL A 390 24.39 13.64 -1.01
N LEU A 391 23.21 14.06 -0.52
CA LEU A 391 22.05 13.17 -0.40
C LEU A 391 21.19 13.11 -1.68
N LEU A 392 21.05 14.23 -2.39
CA LEU A 392 20.26 14.33 -3.62
C LEU A 392 20.93 13.62 -4.79
N VAL A 393 22.25 13.65 -4.91
CA VAL A 393 22.95 13.06 -6.07
C VAL A 393 22.74 11.53 -6.13
N PRO A 394 23.05 10.74 -5.09
CA PRO A 394 22.78 9.30 -5.11
C PRO A 394 21.30 8.98 -5.31
N TRP A 395 20.41 9.75 -4.67
CA TRP A 395 18.96 9.62 -4.85
C TRP A 395 18.54 9.86 -6.31
N SER A 396 19.09 10.90 -6.95
CA SER A 396 18.76 11.25 -8.33
C SER A 396 19.32 10.24 -9.34
N VAL A 397 20.52 9.70 -9.08
CA VAL A 397 21.11 8.64 -9.92
C VAL A 397 20.24 7.39 -9.86
N GLU A 398 19.90 6.93 -8.66
CA GLU A 398 19.02 5.78 -8.43
C GLU A 398 17.67 5.95 -9.16
N VAL A 399 17.05 7.12 -9.03
CA VAL A 399 15.79 7.44 -9.72
C VAL A 399 15.97 7.40 -11.23
N ILE A 400 17.01 8.02 -11.78
CA ILE A 400 17.22 8.09 -13.23
C ILE A 400 17.51 6.71 -13.82
N GLU A 401 18.42 5.94 -13.21
CA GLU A 401 18.85 4.64 -13.71
C GLU A 401 17.71 3.61 -13.70
N ASN A 402 16.88 3.62 -12.66
CA ASN A 402 15.89 2.56 -12.44
C ASN A 402 14.46 2.95 -12.83
N GLN A 403 14.12 4.24 -12.96
CA GLN A 403 12.74 4.67 -13.26
C GLN A 403 12.55 5.23 -14.67
N VAL A 404 13.61 5.75 -15.31
CA VAL A 404 13.47 6.35 -16.64
C VAL A 404 13.57 5.23 -17.68
N PRO A 405 12.48 4.91 -18.41
CA PRO A 405 12.52 3.85 -19.40
C PRO A 405 13.50 4.22 -20.52
N GLY A 406 14.30 3.25 -20.95
CA GLY A 406 15.16 3.41 -22.13
C GLY A 406 14.34 3.72 -23.38
N ARG A 407 14.95 4.38 -24.37
CA ARG A 407 14.28 4.79 -25.63
C ARG A 407 13.54 3.64 -26.33
N ALA A 408 14.07 2.42 -26.25
CA ALA A 408 13.44 1.24 -26.81
C ALA A 408 12.08 0.92 -26.16
N LYS A 409 11.98 0.97 -24.82
CA LYS A 409 10.71 0.75 -24.10
C LYS A 409 9.68 1.82 -24.41
N ILE A 410 10.11 3.08 -24.45
CA ILE A 410 9.23 4.21 -24.83
C ILE A 410 8.69 4.01 -26.25
N SER A 411 9.58 3.70 -27.20
CA SER A 411 9.19 3.44 -28.59
C SER A 411 8.24 2.25 -28.69
N ALA A 412 8.49 1.16 -27.95
CA ALA A 412 7.62 0.00 -27.92
C ALA A 412 6.21 0.37 -27.41
N PHE A 413 6.12 1.07 -26.27
CA PHE A 413 4.85 1.50 -25.69
C PHE A 413 3.98 2.32 -26.65
N PHE A 414 4.58 3.28 -27.38
CA PHE A 414 3.82 4.13 -28.31
C PHE A 414 3.56 3.50 -29.68
N ASN A 415 4.31 2.47 -30.08
CA ASN A 415 4.18 1.82 -31.39
C ASN A 415 3.47 0.46 -31.35
N GLN A 416 2.97 0.02 -30.17
CA GLN A 416 2.13 -1.16 -30.07
C GLN A 416 0.82 -0.97 -30.83
N GLY A 417 0.51 -1.91 -31.74
CA GLY A 417 -0.67 -1.83 -32.61
C GLY A 417 -1.98 -2.02 -31.86
N ASP A 418 -2.05 -3.00 -30.96
CA ASP A 418 -3.18 -3.16 -30.03
C ASP A 418 -2.71 -2.84 -28.62
N ILE A 419 -2.87 -1.59 -28.24
CA ILE A 419 -2.48 -1.09 -26.92
C ILE A 419 -3.29 -1.80 -25.82
N ARG A 420 -4.44 -2.44 -26.11
CA ARG A 420 -5.28 -3.06 -25.07
C ARG A 420 -5.05 -4.56 -24.86
N SER A 421 -4.31 -5.23 -25.73
CA SER A 421 -4.08 -6.67 -25.61
C SER A 421 -2.87 -6.97 -24.72
N TYR A 422 -3.11 -7.63 -23.60
CA TYR A 422 -2.04 -8.25 -22.83
C TYR A 422 -1.43 -9.42 -23.61
N GLN A 423 -0.10 -9.49 -23.66
CA GLN A 423 0.65 -10.62 -24.20
C GLN A 423 0.71 -11.71 -23.16
N MET A 424 -0.17 -12.70 -23.31
CA MET A 424 -0.19 -13.88 -22.46
C MET A 424 1.16 -14.61 -22.53
N SER A 425 1.62 -15.09 -21.39
CA SER A 425 2.69 -16.08 -21.33
C SER A 425 2.25 -17.40 -21.98
N PRO A 426 3.20 -18.29 -22.38
CA PRO A 426 2.86 -19.55 -23.01
C PRO A 426 1.89 -20.43 -22.19
N ILE A 427 1.96 -20.37 -20.85
CA ILE A 427 1.05 -21.12 -19.98
C ILE A 427 -0.34 -20.51 -19.93
N GLU A 428 -0.46 -19.18 -19.84
CA GLU A 428 -1.74 -18.47 -19.87
C GLU A 428 -2.46 -18.69 -21.20
N GLU A 429 -1.72 -18.56 -22.32
CA GLU A 429 -2.24 -18.82 -23.67
C GLU A 429 -2.73 -20.26 -23.79
N TYR A 430 -1.96 -21.24 -23.30
CA TYR A 430 -2.38 -22.63 -23.34
C TYR A 430 -3.65 -22.88 -22.52
N ILE A 431 -3.72 -22.39 -21.28
CA ILE A 431 -4.90 -22.54 -20.43
C ILE A 431 -6.11 -21.88 -21.09
N PHE A 432 -5.95 -20.67 -21.61
CA PHE A 432 -7.02 -19.93 -22.30
C PHE A 432 -7.55 -20.70 -23.51
N GLN A 433 -6.68 -21.30 -24.32
CA GLN A 433 -7.07 -22.03 -25.54
C GLN A 433 -7.59 -23.45 -25.28
N ASN A 434 -7.19 -24.09 -24.17
CA ASN A 434 -7.42 -25.52 -23.93
C ASN A 434 -8.35 -25.81 -22.75
N SER A 435 -9.01 -24.81 -22.18
CA SER A 435 -9.95 -24.93 -21.06
C SER A 435 -11.38 -24.57 -21.47
N ASN A 436 -12.35 -25.19 -20.81
CA ASN A 436 -13.76 -24.86 -20.97
C ASN A 436 -14.15 -23.78 -19.94
N PRO A 437 -14.72 -22.62 -20.34
CA PRO A 437 -15.08 -21.54 -19.42
C PRO A 437 -16.07 -21.93 -18.31
N ASN A 438 -16.82 -23.04 -18.49
CA ASN A 438 -17.74 -23.56 -17.47
C ASN A 438 -17.06 -24.47 -16.44
N GLU A 439 -15.80 -24.84 -16.66
CA GLU A 439 -15.02 -25.68 -15.76
C GLU A 439 -14.04 -24.83 -14.97
N SER A 440 -13.62 -25.35 -13.82
CA SER A 440 -12.54 -24.77 -13.05
C SER A 440 -11.18 -25.30 -13.52
N VAL A 441 -10.14 -24.52 -13.24
CA VAL A 441 -8.74 -24.91 -13.43
C VAL A 441 -8.06 -24.76 -12.09
N LEU A 442 -7.24 -25.73 -11.69
CA LEU A 442 -6.42 -25.59 -10.49
C LEU A 442 -5.01 -25.17 -10.89
N ILE A 443 -4.60 -23.99 -10.46
CA ILE A 443 -3.21 -23.55 -10.53
C ILE A 443 -2.52 -23.92 -9.22
N TRP A 444 -1.67 -24.94 -9.28
CA TRP A 444 -0.75 -25.30 -8.21
C TRP A 444 0.59 -24.59 -8.42
N GLY A 445 0.64 -23.31 -8.09
CA GLY A 445 1.82 -22.45 -8.23
C GLY A 445 1.64 -21.11 -7.51
N TYR A 446 2.60 -20.19 -7.67
CA TYR A 446 2.62 -18.91 -6.97
C TYR A 446 2.16 -17.72 -7.83
N ASP A 447 1.40 -17.97 -8.91
CA ASP A 447 0.94 -16.93 -9.83
C ASP A 447 -0.60 -16.88 -9.98
N PRO A 448 -1.30 -16.12 -9.12
CA PRO A 448 -2.75 -15.93 -9.21
C PRO A 448 -3.17 -15.10 -10.43
N THR A 449 -2.24 -14.46 -11.14
CA THR A 449 -2.51 -13.64 -12.33
C THR A 449 -3.06 -14.49 -13.46
N ILE A 450 -2.64 -15.77 -13.55
CA ILE A 450 -3.12 -16.72 -14.55
C ILE A 450 -4.65 -16.81 -14.52
N TYR A 451 -5.27 -16.86 -13.34
CA TYR A 451 -6.72 -16.88 -13.23
C TYR A 451 -7.38 -15.61 -13.78
N PHE A 452 -6.83 -14.44 -13.43
CA PHE A 452 -7.39 -13.15 -13.84
C PHE A 452 -7.31 -12.96 -15.37
N VAL A 453 -6.17 -13.29 -15.96
CA VAL A 453 -5.90 -13.13 -17.40
C VAL A 453 -6.72 -14.11 -18.24
N THR A 454 -6.75 -15.38 -17.84
CA THR A 454 -7.47 -16.42 -18.58
C THR A 454 -8.98 -16.37 -18.35
N GLY A 455 -9.43 -15.70 -17.28
CA GLY A 455 -10.82 -15.67 -16.84
C GLY A 455 -11.31 -16.97 -16.21
N MET A 456 -10.40 -17.94 -16.00
CA MET A 456 -10.73 -19.24 -15.41
C MET A 456 -11.04 -19.12 -13.92
N ARG A 457 -11.96 -19.94 -13.44
CA ARG A 457 -12.32 -20.04 -12.02
C ARG A 457 -11.44 -21.08 -11.32
N SER A 458 -10.96 -20.74 -10.12
CA SER A 458 -10.35 -21.72 -9.20
C SER A 458 -11.41 -22.66 -8.60
N PRO A 459 -11.16 -23.98 -8.49
CA PRO A 459 -12.08 -24.91 -7.84
C PRO A 459 -12.18 -24.69 -6.33
N THR A 460 -11.21 -24.00 -5.74
CA THR A 460 -11.17 -23.75 -4.29
C THR A 460 -11.04 -22.27 -3.99
N ARG A 461 -11.38 -21.89 -2.75
CA ARG A 461 -11.17 -20.52 -2.26
C ARG A 461 -9.70 -20.16 -2.08
N PHE A 462 -8.79 -21.14 -2.05
CA PHE A 462 -7.36 -20.94 -1.79
C PHE A 462 -6.59 -20.62 -3.07
N ILE A 463 -6.65 -19.35 -3.48
CA ILE A 463 -5.99 -18.88 -4.70
C ILE A 463 -4.47 -18.78 -4.51
N PHE A 464 -4.07 -18.47 -3.27
CA PHE A 464 -2.69 -18.37 -2.86
C PHE A 464 -2.37 -19.52 -1.90
N LEU A 465 -1.57 -20.48 -2.37
CA LEU A 465 -1.40 -21.78 -1.70
C LEU A 465 -0.78 -21.68 -0.31
N ASP A 466 -0.04 -20.61 0.00
CA ASP A 466 0.48 -20.36 1.36
C ASP A 466 -0.62 -20.42 2.42
N HIS A 467 -1.86 -20.06 2.05
CA HIS A 467 -2.99 -20.10 2.97
C HIS A 467 -3.44 -21.52 3.33
N LEU A 468 -3.07 -22.54 2.55
CA LEU A 468 -3.28 -23.95 2.91
C LEU A 468 -2.50 -24.33 4.16
N PHE A 469 -1.34 -23.71 4.39
CA PHE A 469 -0.45 -23.97 5.52
C PHE A 469 -0.80 -23.14 6.76
N THR A 470 -1.69 -22.15 6.60
CA THR A 470 -2.13 -21.31 7.71
C THR A 470 -3.44 -21.81 8.32
N PRO A 471 -3.67 -21.57 9.62
CA PRO A 471 -4.94 -21.92 10.25
C PRO A 471 -6.12 -21.23 9.56
N ILE A 472 -7.26 -21.92 9.52
CA ILE A 472 -8.55 -21.41 9.01
C ILE A 472 -9.63 -21.56 10.11
N PRO A 473 -10.85 -21.00 9.97
CA PRO A 473 -11.87 -21.15 11.01
C PRO A 473 -12.08 -22.62 11.41
N LYS A 474 -11.80 -22.93 12.68
CA LYS A 474 -11.97 -24.26 13.30
C LYS A 474 -11.03 -25.39 12.81
N LYS A 475 -10.06 -25.15 11.92
CA LYS A 475 -9.07 -26.16 11.50
C LYS A 475 -7.63 -25.63 11.65
N ILE A 476 -6.69 -26.56 11.81
CA ILE A 476 -5.26 -26.27 11.99
C ILE A 476 -4.61 -25.80 10.68
N ASN A 477 -5.13 -26.25 9.54
CA ASN A 477 -4.69 -25.89 8.19
C ASN A 477 -5.86 -25.95 7.19
N GLY A 478 -5.62 -25.53 5.94
CA GLY A 478 -6.61 -25.44 4.87
C GLY A 478 -6.89 -26.73 4.10
N PHE A 479 -6.02 -27.74 4.21
CA PHE A 479 -6.04 -28.93 3.34
C PHE A 479 -7.38 -29.69 3.34
N GLY A 480 -7.97 -29.94 4.51
CA GLY A 480 -9.26 -30.64 4.56
C GLY A 480 -10.47 -29.80 4.10
N VAL A 481 -10.32 -28.49 3.84
CA VAL A 481 -11.35 -27.70 3.12
C VAL A 481 -11.04 -27.70 1.64
N PHE A 482 -9.77 -27.56 1.28
CA PHE A 482 -9.29 -27.63 -0.09
C PHE A 482 -9.70 -28.94 -0.78
N GLU A 483 -9.49 -30.09 -0.13
CA GLU A 483 -9.87 -31.41 -0.66
C GLU A 483 -11.39 -31.51 -0.89
N ALA A 484 -12.19 -31.10 0.09
CA ALA A 484 -13.65 -31.14 -0.02
C ALA A 484 -14.19 -30.21 -1.13
N GLU A 485 -13.55 -29.04 -1.35
CA GLU A 485 -13.90 -28.14 -2.45
C GLU A 485 -13.48 -28.72 -3.80
N LEU A 486 -12.32 -29.37 -3.86
CA LEU A 486 -11.80 -30.02 -5.07
C LEU A 486 -12.65 -31.22 -5.49
N GLU A 487 -13.19 -31.99 -4.55
CA GLU A 487 -14.14 -33.08 -4.82
C GLU A 487 -15.51 -32.55 -5.28
N ALA A 488 -15.95 -31.42 -4.72
CA ALA A 488 -17.23 -30.80 -5.09
C ALA A 488 -17.20 -30.14 -6.48
N ASP A 489 -16.02 -29.67 -6.91
CA ASP A 489 -15.79 -29.03 -8.20
C ASP A 489 -14.49 -29.53 -8.85
N PRO A 490 -14.46 -30.77 -9.37
CA PRO A 490 -13.26 -31.35 -9.96
C PRO A 490 -12.80 -30.55 -11.19
N PRO A 491 -11.60 -29.92 -11.17
CA PRO A 491 -11.17 -29.05 -12.24
C PRO A 491 -10.97 -29.82 -13.55
N GLY A 492 -11.22 -29.17 -14.70
CA GLY A 492 -10.92 -29.76 -16.01
C GLY A 492 -9.41 -29.92 -16.25
N MET A 493 -8.62 -29.05 -15.61
CA MET A 493 -7.17 -28.99 -15.75
C MET A 493 -6.49 -28.64 -14.43
N ILE A 494 -5.33 -29.26 -14.18
CA ILE A 494 -4.43 -28.89 -13.09
C ILE A 494 -3.09 -28.48 -13.70
N ALA A 495 -2.65 -27.25 -13.44
CA ALA A 495 -1.35 -26.74 -13.85
C ALA A 495 -0.43 -26.65 -12.64
N VAL A 496 0.71 -27.33 -12.69
CA VAL A 496 1.63 -27.48 -11.55
C VAL A 496 2.98 -26.86 -11.88
N GLU A 497 3.38 -25.85 -11.12
CA GLU A 497 4.67 -25.19 -11.23
C GLU A 497 5.77 -26.07 -10.62
N ARG A 498 6.77 -26.46 -11.43
CA ARG A 498 7.82 -27.41 -11.00
C ARG A 498 8.92 -26.79 -10.18
N ASP A 499 9.19 -25.51 -10.30
CA ASP A 499 10.21 -24.80 -9.52
C ASP A 499 9.52 -23.72 -8.67
N ALA A 500 8.40 -24.08 -8.03
CA ALA A 500 7.63 -23.15 -7.22
C ALA A 500 8.53 -22.47 -6.18
N TYR A 501 8.44 -21.14 -6.09
CA TYR A 501 9.32 -20.23 -5.32
C TYR A 501 9.48 -20.58 -3.82
N LEU A 502 8.66 -21.49 -3.28
CA LEU A 502 8.67 -21.94 -1.88
C LEU A 502 9.01 -23.43 -1.70
N GLY A 503 9.45 -24.11 -2.76
CA GLY A 503 9.78 -25.53 -2.72
C GLY A 503 8.56 -26.43 -2.60
N LEU A 504 7.34 -25.93 -2.86
CA LEU A 504 6.08 -26.69 -2.87
C LEU A 504 5.98 -27.58 -4.12
N LEU A 505 6.90 -28.54 -4.20
CA LEU A 505 6.99 -29.50 -5.28
C LEU A 505 5.91 -30.57 -5.11
N LEU A 506 4.84 -30.52 -5.92
CA LEU A 506 3.79 -31.52 -5.84
C LEU A 506 4.29 -32.95 -6.15
N PHE A 507 5.33 -33.07 -6.98
CA PHE A 507 5.83 -34.34 -7.49
C PHE A 507 7.35 -34.51 -7.29
N ALA A 508 7.87 -34.18 -6.10
CA ALA A 508 9.28 -34.50 -5.80
C ALA A 508 9.45 -36.01 -5.54
N GLU A 509 10.56 -36.59 -6.03
CA GLU A 509 10.89 -38.01 -5.81
C GLU A 509 11.13 -38.34 -4.33
N ASN A 510 11.48 -37.34 -3.50
CA ASN A 510 11.74 -37.49 -2.08
C ASN A 510 10.82 -36.58 -1.26
N LYS A 511 10.14 -37.17 -0.28
CA LYS A 511 9.14 -36.51 0.57
C LYS A 511 9.70 -35.34 1.39
N MET A 512 10.96 -35.41 1.80
CA MET A 512 11.60 -34.28 2.51
C MET A 512 11.90 -33.10 1.60
N ASP A 513 11.90 -33.31 0.27
CA ASP A 513 12.16 -32.26 -0.71
C ASP A 513 10.85 -31.53 -1.13
N ILE A 514 9.67 -32.13 -0.86
CA ILE A 514 8.33 -31.55 -1.13
C ILE A 514 8.06 -30.31 -0.27
N CYS A 515 8.45 -30.35 1.00
CA CYS A 515 8.35 -29.21 1.91
C CYS A 515 9.16 -29.48 3.19
N PRO A 516 10.44 -29.12 3.23
CA PRO A 516 11.34 -29.45 4.34
C PRO A 516 10.91 -28.88 5.70
N SER A 517 10.11 -27.81 5.68
CA SER A 517 9.63 -27.07 6.86
C SER A 517 8.16 -27.34 7.20
N CYS A 518 7.48 -28.24 6.48
CA CYS A 518 6.06 -28.51 6.70
C CYS A 518 5.80 -29.34 7.96
N SER A 519 4.65 -29.07 8.58
CA SER A 519 4.13 -29.91 9.66
C SER A 519 3.70 -31.29 9.13
N PRO A 520 3.65 -32.35 9.96
CA PRO A 520 3.13 -33.65 9.56
C PRO A 520 1.73 -33.57 8.93
N ASP A 521 0.84 -32.75 9.49
CA ASP A 521 -0.52 -32.57 8.95
C ASP A 521 -0.53 -31.89 7.58
N SER A 522 0.41 -30.96 7.34
CA SER A 522 0.57 -30.30 6.04
C SER A 522 1.16 -31.25 4.99
N LEU A 523 2.13 -32.09 5.37
CA LEU A 523 2.68 -33.12 4.50
C LEU A 523 1.61 -34.14 4.12
N GLN A 524 0.81 -34.61 5.08
CA GLN A 524 -0.31 -35.51 4.81
C GLN A 524 -1.30 -34.89 3.81
N GLY A 525 -1.62 -33.61 3.95
CA GLY A 525 -2.51 -32.91 3.02
C GLY A 525 -1.95 -32.81 1.59
N ILE A 526 -0.64 -32.61 1.44
CA ILE A 526 0.02 -32.63 0.13
C ILE A 526 0.00 -34.04 -0.46
N GLU A 527 0.29 -35.07 0.34
CA GLU A 527 0.26 -36.47 -0.09
C GLU A 527 -1.15 -36.88 -0.58
N GLN A 528 -2.19 -36.52 0.17
CA GLN A 528 -3.58 -36.75 -0.23
C GLN A 528 -3.93 -36.07 -1.54
N PHE A 529 -3.47 -34.82 -1.74
CA PHE A 529 -3.70 -34.13 -3.00
C PHE A 529 -2.91 -34.78 -4.15
N GLN A 530 -1.67 -35.21 -3.93
CA GLN A 530 -0.90 -35.95 -4.93
C GLN A 530 -1.61 -37.25 -5.32
N GLU A 531 -2.07 -38.03 -4.35
CA GLU A 531 -2.88 -39.23 -4.59
C GLU A 531 -4.13 -38.90 -5.39
N TYR A 532 -4.85 -37.83 -5.05
CA TYR A 532 -6.02 -37.38 -5.81
C TYR A 532 -5.68 -37.09 -7.27
N VAL A 533 -4.56 -36.40 -7.55
CA VAL A 533 -4.12 -36.12 -8.93
C VAL A 533 -3.76 -37.42 -9.66
N ASP A 534 -2.97 -38.29 -9.04
CA ASP A 534 -2.50 -39.54 -9.65
C ASP A 534 -3.66 -40.51 -10.00
N HIS A 535 -4.74 -40.51 -9.22
CA HIS A 535 -5.92 -41.35 -9.47
C HIS A 535 -6.87 -40.78 -10.52
N ASN A 536 -6.98 -39.46 -10.65
CA ASN A 536 -8.05 -38.82 -11.43
C ASN A 536 -7.56 -38.09 -12.69
N TYR A 537 -6.28 -37.78 -12.77
CA TYR A 537 -5.71 -36.97 -13.84
C TYR A 537 -4.47 -37.64 -14.44
N CYS A 538 -4.25 -37.38 -15.73
CA CYS A 538 -3.02 -37.77 -16.41
C CYS A 538 -2.29 -36.52 -16.91
N LYS A 539 -0.97 -36.56 -16.84
CA LYS A 539 -0.12 -35.52 -17.40
C LYS A 539 -0.18 -35.55 -18.92
N VAL A 540 -0.53 -34.42 -19.53
CA VAL A 540 -0.72 -34.31 -20.99
C VAL A 540 0.41 -33.57 -21.70
N THR A 541 1.01 -32.57 -21.06
CA THR A 541 2.11 -31.79 -21.64
C THR A 541 2.92 -31.07 -20.56
N GLU A 542 4.03 -30.48 -20.99
CA GLU A 542 4.83 -29.53 -20.21
C GLU A 542 4.99 -28.24 -21.01
N ILE A 543 4.95 -27.10 -20.33
CA ILE A 543 5.13 -25.78 -20.93
C ILE A 543 6.07 -25.01 -20.01
N SER A 544 7.30 -24.79 -20.47
CA SER A 544 8.35 -24.18 -19.65
C SER A 544 8.55 -24.97 -18.35
N ASP A 545 8.27 -24.36 -17.21
CA ASP A 545 8.33 -24.87 -15.84
C ASP A 545 7.00 -25.46 -15.34
N TRP A 546 5.96 -25.51 -16.18
CA TRP A 546 4.63 -25.99 -15.81
C TRP A 546 4.37 -27.41 -16.34
N ALA A 547 3.93 -28.30 -15.47
CA ALA A 547 3.37 -29.59 -15.83
C ALA A 547 1.84 -29.52 -15.86
N ILE A 548 1.22 -29.98 -16.94
CA ILE A 548 -0.22 -29.88 -17.16
C ILE A 548 -0.87 -31.25 -17.08
N TYR A 549 -1.91 -31.34 -16.29
CA TYR A 549 -2.70 -32.53 -16.05
C TYR A 549 -4.16 -32.27 -16.48
N LYS A 550 -4.78 -33.25 -17.14
CA LYS A 550 -6.21 -33.23 -17.48
C LYS A 550 -6.89 -34.45 -16.85
N ARG A 551 -8.19 -34.33 -16.57
CA ARG A 551 -8.99 -35.46 -16.04
C ARG A 551 -8.89 -36.64 -17.00
N MET A 552 -8.75 -37.86 -16.48
CA MET A 552 -8.59 -39.06 -17.31
C MET A 552 -9.77 -39.33 -18.27
N MET A 553 -10.97 -38.83 -17.96
CA MET A 553 -12.13 -38.91 -18.88
C MET A 553 -12.06 -37.91 -20.05
N ASP A 554 -11.22 -36.88 -19.94
CA ASP A 554 -11.03 -35.80 -20.92
C ASP A 554 -9.67 -35.91 -21.64
N ALA A 555 -8.90 -36.96 -21.35
CA ALA A 555 -7.62 -37.25 -21.97
C ALA A 555 -7.82 -37.89 -23.35
N PRO A 556 -7.13 -37.42 -24.41
CA PRO A 556 -7.31 -37.91 -25.77
C PRO A 556 -6.84 -39.36 -25.99
#